data_AF-A0A0A3IIS6-F1
#
_entry.id   AF-A0A0A3IIS6-F1
#
_cell.length_a   1.000
_cell.length_b   1.000
_cell.length_c   1.000
_cell.angle_alpha   90.00
_cell.angle_beta   90.00
_cell.angle_gamma   90.00
#
_symmetry.space_group_name_H-M   'P 1'
#
loop_
_entity.id
_entity.type
_entity.pdbx_description
1 polymer ?
#
loop_
_entity_poly.entity_id
_entity_poly.type
_entity_poly.pdbx_seq_one_letter_code
_entity_poly.pdbx_strand_id
1 'polypeptide(L)' 'MGIKLWWAINIAWVFIFGALAVFIGVRTIDGAGAVQTPEIKMITLGILGIAFIFVALVQLIFLYFVKKAQKTM' A
#
# COMPACT_ATOMS: atom_id res chain seq x y z
N MET A 1 13.93 16.38 -1.43
CA MET A 1 14.14 14.95 -1.07
C MET A 1 14.97 14.28 -2.16
N GLY A 2 16.01 13.54 -1.80
CA GLY A 2 16.82 12.82 -2.80
C GLY A 2 16.03 11.67 -3.43
N ILE A 3 16.26 11.39 -4.72
CA ILE A 3 15.59 10.31 -5.47
C ILE A 3 15.78 8.93 -4.80
N LYS A 4 16.92 8.72 -4.13
CA LYS A 4 17.21 7.50 -3.35
C LYS A 4 16.25 7.34 -2.17
N LEU A 5 16.02 8.42 -1.41
CA LEU A 5 15.10 8.42 -0.27
C LEU A 5 13.64 8.26 -0.73
N TRP A 6 13.27 8.84 -1.89
CA TRP A 6 11.96 8.63 -2.50
C TRP A 6 11.68 7.14 -2.74
N TRP A 7 12.60 6.44 -3.41
CA TRP A 7 12.44 5.01 -3.67
C TRP A 7 12.47 4.16 -2.40
N ALA A 8 13.30 4.50 -1.42
CA ALA A 8 13.31 3.81 -0.12
C ALA A 8 11.95 3.88 0.59
N ILE A 9 11.29 5.05 0.57
CA ILE A 9 9.94 5.22 1.12
C ILE A 9 8.92 4.35 0.36
N ASN A 10 8.98 4.31 -0.97
CA ASN A 10 8.07 3.48 -1.77
C ASN A 10 8.25 1.99 -1.46
N ILE A 11 9.50 1.53 -1.32
CA ILE A 11 9.79 0.14 -0.92
C ILE A 11 9.23 -0.16 0.47
N ALA A 12 9.37 0.75 1.43
CA ALA A 12 8.78 0.59 2.76
C ALA A 12 7.26 0.41 2.69
N TRP A 13 6.56 1.16 1.83
CA TRP A 13 5.12 0.99 1.61
C TRP A 13 4.79 -0.40 1.06
N VAL A 14 5.55 -0.90 0.08
CA VAL A 14 5.35 -2.26 -0.46
C VAL A 14 5.48 -3.31 0.66
N PHE A 15 6.47 -3.17 1.54
CA PHE A 15 6.62 -4.08 2.68
C PHE A 15 5.48 -3.98 3.68
N ILE A 16 5.01 -2.78 4.02
CA ILE A 16 3.89 -2.58 4.93
C ILE A 16 2.62 -3.23 4.38
N PHE A 17 2.25 -2.95 3.13
CA PHE A 17 1.07 -3.54 2.50
C PHE A 17 1.21 -5.06 2.31
N GLY A 18 2.40 -5.55 1.97
CA GLY A 18 2.69 -6.97 1.88
C GLY A 18 2.54 -7.69 3.22
N ALA A 19 3.09 -7.12 4.30
CA ALA A 19 2.96 -7.66 5.65
C ALA A 19 1.49 -7.71 6.11
N LEU A 20 0.72 -6.66 5.83
CA LEU A 20 -0.72 -6.63 6.11
C LEU A 20 -1.50 -7.69 5.32
N ALA A 21 -1.14 -7.91 4.05
CA ALA A 21 -1.76 -8.95 3.23
C ALA A 21 -1.49 -10.35 3.80
N VAL A 22 -0.25 -10.63 4.20
CA VAL A 22 0.11 -11.88 4.87
C VAL A 22 -0.66 -12.03 6.18
N PHE A 23 -0.72 -10.99 7.01
CA PHE A 23 -1.47 -10.98 8.27
C PHE A 23 -2.95 -11.33 8.07
N ILE A 24 -3.61 -10.73 7.07
CA ILE A 24 -5.00 -11.06 6.71
C ILE A 24 -5.13 -12.52 6.25
N GLY A 25 -4.17 -13.01 5.47
CA GLY A 25 -4.18 -14.38 4.96
C GLY A 25 -4.12 -15.43 6.07
N VAL A 26 -3.27 -15.21 7.08
CA VAL A 26 -2.99 -16.21 8.14
C VAL A 26 -3.93 -16.12 9.35
N ARG A 27 -4.58 -14.98 9.61
CA ARG A 27 -5.46 -14.83 10.77
C ARG A 27 -6.73 -15.68 10.67
N THR A 28 -7.22 -16.20 11.80
CA THR A 28 -8.45 -17.01 11.88
C THR A 28 -9.63 -16.25 12.50
N ILE A 29 -9.34 -15.26 13.35
CA ILE A 29 -10.32 -14.42 14.04
C ILE A 29 -9.88 -12.95 13.87
N ASP A 30 -10.80 -12.02 13.69
CA ASP A 30 -10.50 -10.59 13.64
C ASP A 30 -10.61 -9.88 15.00
N GLY A 31 -10.36 -8.56 15.00
CA GLY A 31 -10.44 -7.74 16.20
C GLY A 31 -11.84 -7.60 16.80
N ALA A 32 -12.89 -8.00 16.08
CA ALA A 32 -14.26 -8.03 16.58
C ALA A 32 -14.67 -9.44 17.08
N GLY A 33 -13.77 -10.43 17.00
CA GLY A 33 -14.05 -11.81 17.37
C GLY A 33 -14.73 -12.62 16.25
N ALA A 34 -14.84 -12.08 15.03
CA ALA A 34 -15.48 -12.78 13.92
C ALA A 34 -14.51 -13.75 13.23
N VAL A 35 -15.01 -14.95 12.93
CA VAL A 35 -14.24 -15.98 12.20
C VAL A 35 -14.01 -15.53 10.76
N GLN A 36 -12.77 -15.61 10.32
CA GLN A 36 -12.33 -15.15 9.00
C GLN A 36 -12.44 -16.30 7.97
N THR A 37 -13.58 -16.38 7.28
CA THR A 37 -13.77 -17.32 6.16
C THR A 37 -12.93 -16.91 4.94
N PRO A 38 -12.67 -17.83 3.99
CA PRO A 38 -11.95 -17.51 2.76
C PRO A 38 -12.56 -16.31 2.01
N GLU A 39 -13.89 -16.21 1.94
CA GLU A 39 -14.61 -15.13 1.27
C GLU A 39 -14.35 -13.77 1.94
N ILE A 40 -14.44 -13.71 3.27
CA ILE A 40 -14.18 -12.49 4.06
C ILE A 40 -12.72 -12.05 3.90
N LYS A 41 -11.77 -13.00 3.89
CA LYS A 41 -10.36 -12.71 3.66
C LYS A 41 -10.13 -12.11 2.28
N MET A 42 -10.74 -12.66 1.24
CA MET A 42 -10.61 -12.13 -0.13
C MET A 42 -11.19 -10.72 -0.26
N ILE A 43 -12.34 -10.45 0.37
CA ILE A 43 -12.91 -9.09 0.41
C ILE A 43 -11.95 -8.13 1.13
N THR A 44 -11.42 -8.52 2.30
CA THR A 44 -10.50 -7.69 3.09
C THR A 44 -9.20 -7.42 2.31
N LEU A 45 -8.66 -8.43 1.62
CA LEU A 45 -7.51 -8.28 0.73
C LEU A 45 -7.81 -7.35 -0.46
N GLY A 46 -9.01 -7.44 -1.03
CA GLY A 46 -9.48 -6.52 -2.08
C GLY A 46 -9.49 -5.06 -1.60
N ILE A 47 -10.02 -4.81 -0.41
CA ILE A 47 -10.02 -3.47 0.22
C ILE A 47 -8.59 -2.98 0.44
N LEU A 48 -7.70 -3.83 0.96
CA LEU A 48 -6.28 -3.49 1.15
C LEU A 48 -5.60 -3.17 -0.19
N GLY A 49 -5.91 -3.92 -1.25
CA GLY A 49 -5.40 -3.69 -2.60
C GLY A 49 -5.86 -2.36 -3.20
N ILE A 50 -7.12 -1.98 -3.00
CA ILE A 50 -7.64 -0.67 -3.43
C ILE A 50 -6.92 0.46 -2.69
N ALA A 51 -6.72 0.32 -1.37
CA ALA A 51 -5.99 1.30 -0.58
C ALA A 51 -4.52 1.44 -1.05
N PHE A 52 -3.87 0.32 -1.37
CA PHE A 52 -2.52 0.33 -1.94
C PHE A 52 -2.46 1.07 -3.29
N ILE A 53 -3.39 0.79 -4.20
CA ILE A 53 -3.47 1.46 -5.50
C ILE A 53 -3.66 2.97 -5.30
N PHE A 54 -4.55 3.38 -4.38
CA PHE A 54 -4.77 4.79 -4.09
C PHE A 54 -3.49 5.49 -3.62
N VAL A 55 -2.77 4.90 -2.66
CA VAL A 55 -1.49 5.45 -2.17
C VAL A 55 -0.46 5.51 -3.30
N ALA A 56 -0.34 4.47 -4.11
CA ALA A 56 0.59 4.42 -5.25
C ALA A 56 0.28 5.52 -6.28
N LEU A 57 -1.00 5.77 -6.59
CA LEU A 57 -1.42 6.82 -7.50
C LEU A 57 -1.03 8.21 -6.97
N VAL A 58 -1.30 8.49 -5.69
CA VAL A 58 -0.90 9.76 -5.05
C VAL A 58 0.61 9.96 -5.13
N GLN A 59 1.39 8.91 -4.86
CA GLN A 59 2.85 8.94 -4.96
C GLN A 59 3.32 9.22 -6.41
N LEU A 60 2.72 8.57 -7.40
CA LEU A 60 3.07 8.78 -8.82
C LEU A 60 2.74 10.20 -9.29
N ILE A 61 1.57 10.73 -8.90
CA ILE A 61 1.16 12.10 -9.21
C ILE A 61 2.17 13.09 -8.59
N PHE A 62 2.52 12.90 -7.32
CA PHE A 62 3.50 13.75 -6.66
C PHE A 62 4.88 13.69 -7.34
N LEU A 63 5.35 12.48 -7.68
CA LEU A 63 6.62 12.29 -8.40
C LEU A 63 6.62 13.01 -9.75
N TYR A 64 5.50 12.97 -10.48
CA TYR A 64 5.34 13.67 -11.74
C TYR A 64 5.54 15.18 -11.56
N PHE A 65 4.87 15.80 -10.59
CA PHE A 65 5.00 17.23 -10.34
C PHE A 65 6.41 17.64 -9.88
N VAL A 66 7.03 16.85 -9.01
CA VAL A 66 8.42 17.09 -8.57
C VAL A 66 9.37 17.05 -9.76
N LYS A 67 9.29 16.02 -10.61
CA LYS A 67 10.13 15.91 -11.81
C LYS A 67 9.87 17.04 -12.82
N LYS A 68 8.60 17.45 -12.98
CA LYS A 68 8.23 18.58 -13.83
C LYS A 68 8.86 19.87 -13.34
N ALA A 69 8.77 20.17 -12.05
CA ALA A 69 9.37 21.38 -11.46
C ALA A 69 10.89 21.41 -11.62
N GLN A 70 11.58 20.28 -11.45
CA GLN A 70 13.03 20.20 -11.65
C GLN A 70 13.48 20.40 -13.10
N LYS A 71 12.62 20.13 -14.09
CA LYS A 71 12.94 20.33 -15.52
C LYS A 71 12.77 21.80 -15.95
N THR A 72 11.97 22.57 -15.22
CA THR A 72 11.66 23.98 -15.53
C THR A 72 12.63 24.96 -14.87
N MET A 73 13.43 24.50 -13.91
CA MET A 73 14.56 25.25 -13.31
C MET A 73 15.86 24.90 -14.01
#